data_AF-A0A1G3AR98-F1
#
_entry.id   AF-A0A1G3AR98-F1
#
_cell.length_a   1.000
_cell.length_b   1.000
_cell.length_c   1.000
_cell.angle_alpha   90.00
_cell.angle_beta   90.00
_cell.angle_gamma   90.00
#
_symmetry.space_group_name_H-M   'P 1'
#
loop_
_entity.id
_entity.type
_entity.pdbx_description
1 polymer ?
#
loop_
_entity_poly.entity_id
_entity_poly.type
_entity_poly.pdbx_seq_one_letter_code
_entity_poly.pdbx_strand_id
1 'polypeptide(L)'
;MTLSHQQKIAACVLVFYWPGLFVLAHIPIPHVVQEADVSDKSLHFLAYLILTFLIWSTVSGDKKVKWRRAAPWLVLFVIVMYGILDEWLQNYVAGRSCDVRDFLMDLAGALTGLILSSFLTFWPAGLLVAATFIFGITNVTRANLADLLPVTNVVFHLLAYAILTVLWIQCVHFFLAVKAPKAKWLILALAGPTGFLIIVKLFSAITGKDLALSDIIIAFGAIAAVVIGFYVRRSVC
;
A
#
# COMPACT_ATOMS: atom_id res chain seq x y z
N MET A 1 3.39 12.88 26.35
CA MET A 1 3.44 13.37 24.95
C MET A 1 2.20 12.87 24.23
N THR A 2 1.42 13.75 23.60
CA THR A 2 0.24 13.35 22.80
C THR A 2 0.69 12.97 21.40
N LEU A 3 0.38 11.74 20.96
CA LEU A 3 0.66 11.29 19.59
C LEU A 3 -0.09 12.14 18.55
N SER A 4 0.56 12.45 17.43
CA SER A 4 -0.09 13.13 16.30
C SER A 4 -1.18 12.24 15.69
N HIS A 5 -2.11 12.84 14.94
CA HIS A 5 -3.16 12.09 14.24
C HIS A 5 -2.58 11.05 13.26
N GLN A 6 -1.52 11.41 12.53
CA GLN A 6 -0.80 10.51 11.62
C GLN A 6 -0.16 9.34 12.38
N GLN A 7 0.46 9.59 13.54
CA GLN A 7 1.05 8.53 14.36
C GLN A 7 -0.02 7.55 14.85
N LYS A 8 -1.19 8.05 15.26
CA LYS A 8 -2.31 7.19 15.68
C LYS A 8 -2.81 6.31 14.54
N ILE A 9 -2.96 6.87 13.33
CA ILE A 9 -3.33 6.11 12.14
C ILE A 9 -2.27 5.06 11.85
N ALA A 10 -1.00 5.46 11.74
CA ALA A 10 0.11 4.55 11.42
C ALA A 10 0.23 3.42 12.43
N ALA A 11 0.14 3.73 13.73
CA ALA A 11 0.19 2.73 14.80
C ALA A 11 -0.99 1.76 14.71
N CYS A 12 -2.21 2.27 14.48
CA CYS A 12 -3.39 1.42 14.33
C CYS A 12 -3.22 0.45 13.14
N VAL A 13 -2.82 0.95 11.98
CA VAL A 13 -2.58 0.12 10.79
C VAL A 13 -1.45 -0.88 11.04
N LEU A 14 -0.35 -0.44 11.66
CA LEU A 14 0.82 -1.30 11.95
C LEU A 14 0.47 -2.46 12.88
N VAL A 15 -0.38 -2.23 13.89
CA VAL A 15 -0.80 -3.26 14.86
C VAL A 15 -1.56 -4.40 14.19
N PHE A 16 -2.28 -4.14 13.10
CA PHE A 16 -2.93 -5.21 12.33
C PHE A 16 -2.03 -5.74 11.21
N TYR A 17 -1.32 -4.85 10.53
CA TYR A 17 -0.51 -5.17 9.37
C TYR A 17 0.67 -6.07 9.71
N TRP A 18 1.43 -5.76 10.77
CA TRP A 18 2.65 -6.50 11.09
C TRP A 18 2.34 -7.94 11.54
N PRO A 19 1.39 -8.20 12.46
CA PRO A 19 0.99 -9.57 12.76
C PRO A 19 0.39 -10.30 11.55
N GLY A 20 -0.39 -9.60 10.72
CA GLY A 20 -0.93 -10.17 9.49
C GLY A 20 0.16 -10.61 8.52
N LEU A 21 1.18 -9.77 8.32
CA LEU A 21 2.36 -10.08 7.51
C LEU A 21 3.09 -11.30 8.07
N PHE A 22 3.35 -11.32 9.39
CA PHE A 22 4.00 -12.45 10.04
C PHE A 22 3.21 -13.76 9.85
N VAL A 23 1.90 -13.75 10.09
CA VAL A 23 1.06 -14.95 9.88
C VAL A 23 1.11 -15.40 8.42
N LEU A 24 0.99 -14.47 7.46
CA LEU A 24 1.00 -14.81 6.04
C LEU A 24 2.35 -15.38 5.58
N ALA A 25 3.46 -14.86 6.12
CA ALA A 25 4.80 -15.37 5.88
C ALA A 25 5.03 -16.77 6.49
N HIS A 26 4.29 -17.14 7.54
CA HIS A 26 4.51 -18.39 8.27
C HIS A 26 3.44 -19.46 8.06
N ILE A 27 2.54 -19.28 7.08
CA ILE A 27 1.67 -20.35 6.61
C ILE A 27 2.23 -21.01 5.33
N PRO A 28 1.96 -22.30 5.10
CA PRO A 28 2.26 -22.95 3.83
C PRO A 28 1.62 -22.20 2.67
N ILE A 29 2.33 -22.09 1.55
CA ILE A 29 1.85 -21.37 0.36
C ILE A 29 0.58 -22.07 -0.16
N PRO A 30 -0.59 -21.41 -0.12
CA PRO A 30 -1.83 -22.01 -0.59
C PRO A 30 -1.76 -22.34 -2.09
N HIS A 31 -2.37 -23.45 -2.52
CA HIS A 31 -2.39 -23.85 -3.93
C HIS A 31 -2.88 -22.74 -4.87
N VAL A 32 -3.89 -21.98 -4.46
CA VAL A 32 -4.43 -20.84 -5.23
C VAL A 32 -3.39 -19.73 -5.48
N VAL A 33 -2.40 -19.56 -4.59
CA VAL A 33 -1.31 -18.58 -4.75
C VAL A 33 -0.25 -19.14 -5.71
N GLN A 34 -0.02 -20.46 -5.68
CA GLN A 34 0.87 -21.13 -6.63
C GLN A 34 0.31 -21.06 -8.06
N GLU A 35 -1.01 -21.27 -8.23
CA GLU A 35 -1.70 -21.11 -9.51
C GLU A 35 -1.69 -19.65 -10.01
N ALA A 36 -1.66 -18.68 -9.09
CA ALA A 36 -1.60 -17.28 -9.45
C ALA A 36 -0.23 -16.82 -9.99
N ASP A 37 0.81 -17.66 -9.88
CA ASP A 37 2.20 -17.41 -10.25
C ASP A 37 2.66 -16.01 -9.80
N VAL A 38 2.45 -15.74 -8.50
CA VAL A 38 2.83 -14.46 -7.91
C VAL A 38 4.33 -14.44 -7.67
N SER A 39 5.00 -13.40 -8.17
CA SER A 39 6.43 -13.18 -7.90
C SER A 39 6.63 -12.94 -6.40
N ASP A 40 7.18 -13.95 -5.73
CA ASP A 40 7.49 -13.93 -4.30
C ASP A 40 8.38 -12.72 -3.93
N LYS A 41 9.42 -12.49 -4.73
CA LYS A 41 10.34 -11.33 -4.62
C LYS A 41 9.62 -9.99 -4.61
N SER A 42 8.57 -9.85 -5.42
CA SER A 42 7.80 -8.62 -5.48
C SER A 42 6.88 -8.45 -4.28
N LEU A 43 6.34 -9.55 -3.73
CA LEU A 43 5.59 -9.53 -2.49
C LEU A 43 6.48 -9.11 -1.31
N HIS A 44 7.68 -9.69 -1.20
CA HIS A 44 8.69 -9.32 -0.21
C HIS A 44 9.01 -7.82 -0.25
N PHE A 45 9.36 -7.31 -1.44
CA PHE A 45 9.61 -5.88 -1.64
C PHE A 45 8.41 -5.01 -1.21
N LEU A 46 7.20 -5.32 -1.66
CA LEU A 46 6.00 -4.54 -1.36
C LEU A 46 5.64 -4.60 0.13
N ALA A 47 5.79 -5.76 0.76
CA ALA A 47 5.48 -5.96 2.16
C ALA A 47 6.40 -5.12 3.06
N TYR A 48 7.71 -5.19 2.81
CA TYR A 48 8.68 -4.44 3.60
C TYR A 48 8.68 -2.94 3.29
N LEU A 49 8.26 -2.54 2.08
CA LEU A 49 7.98 -1.14 1.75
C LEU A 49 6.88 -0.57 2.66
N ILE A 50 5.74 -1.27 2.78
CA ILE A 50 4.61 -0.85 3.64
C ILE A 50 5.02 -0.89 5.11
N LEU A 51 5.64 -1.99 5.55
CA LEU A 51 6.07 -2.17 6.94
C LEU A 51 6.98 -1.01 7.38
N THR A 52 7.98 -0.69 6.56
CA THR A 52 8.95 0.37 6.86
C THR A 52 8.31 1.75 6.89
N PHE A 53 7.42 2.04 5.94
CA PHE A 53 6.66 3.29 5.94
C PHE A 53 5.81 3.43 7.22
N LEU A 54 5.13 2.37 7.65
CA LEU A 54 4.28 2.39 8.85
C LEU A 54 5.09 2.53 10.14
N ILE A 55 6.21 1.81 10.27
CA ILE A 55 7.12 1.94 11.42
C ILE A 55 7.67 3.36 11.50
N TRP A 56 8.20 3.89 10.39
CA TRP A 56 8.71 5.26 10.36
C TRP A 56 7.63 6.28 10.73
N SER A 57 6.43 6.15 10.16
CA SER A 57 5.30 7.03 10.43
C SER A 57 4.82 6.97 11.88
N THR A 58 4.95 5.81 12.53
CA THR A 58 4.64 5.65 13.95
C THR A 58 5.66 6.38 14.83
N VAL A 59 6.95 6.23 14.52
CA VAL A 59 8.05 6.85 15.29
C VAL A 59 8.09 8.37 15.09
N SER A 60 7.91 8.84 13.86
CA SER A 60 8.22 10.21 13.46
C SER A 60 6.99 11.07 13.11
N GLY A 61 5.81 10.46 12.96
CA GLY A 61 4.59 11.14 12.53
C GLY A 61 4.74 11.73 11.13
N ASP A 62 4.51 13.03 11.01
CA ASP A 62 4.58 13.75 9.73
C ASP A 62 5.99 14.25 9.36
N LYS A 63 7.00 13.92 10.17
CA LYS A 63 8.38 14.37 9.96
C LYS A 63 9.07 13.53 8.89
N LYS A 64 9.75 14.22 7.97
CA LYS A 64 10.64 13.59 6.99
C LYS A 64 11.84 12.93 7.65
N VAL A 65 12.33 11.84 7.04
CA VAL A 65 13.57 11.16 7.42
C VAL A 65 14.75 12.14 7.35
N LYS A 66 15.54 12.18 8.43
CA LYS A 66 16.79 12.93 8.51
C LYS A 66 17.92 11.94 8.79
N TRP A 67 18.67 11.56 7.75
CA TRP A 67 19.74 10.54 7.81
C TRP A 67 20.88 10.85 8.81
N ARG A 68 21.01 12.12 9.24
CA ARG A 68 21.96 12.52 10.30
C ARG A 68 21.50 12.17 11.72
N ARG A 69 20.25 11.73 11.91
CA ARG A 69 19.68 11.34 13.21
C ARG A 69 19.75 9.83 13.37
N ALA A 70 19.73 9.33 14.61
CA ALA A 70 19.76 7.89 14.89
C ALA A 70 18.46 7.16 14.51
N ALA A 71 17.31 7.85 14.52
CA ALA A 71 16.00 7.20 14.36
C ALA A 71 15.84 6.39 13.05
N PRO A 72 16.20 6.89 11.85
CA PRO A 72 16.10 6.10 10.62
C PRO A 72 16.99 4.85 10.64
N TRP A 73 18.17 4.95 11.23
CA TRP A 73 19.10 3.83 11.37
C TRP A 73 18.59 2.77 12.34
N LEU A 74 17.93 3.19 13.43
CA LEU A 74 17.27 2.27 14.36
C LEU A 74 16.10 1.55 13.67
N VAL A 75 15.27 2.27 12.91
CA VAL A 75 14.19 1.66 12.11
C VAL A 75 14.76 0.65 11.12
N LEU A 76 15.80 1.02 10.36
CA LEU A 76 16.45 0.12 9.42
C LEU A 76 17.03 -1.11 10.12
N PHE A 77 17.70 -0.93 11.27
CA PHE A 77 18.25 -2.02 12.05
C PHE A 77 17.16 -3.01 12.51
N VAL A 78 16.05 -2.50 13.06
CA VAL A 78 14.92 -3.35 13.49
C VAL A 78 14.37 -4.15 12.31
N ILE A 79 14.22 -3.53 11.14
CA ILE A 79 13.65 -4.20 9.96
C ILE A 79 14.62 -5.23 9.37
N VAL A 80 15.91 -4.94 9.36
CA VAL A 80 16.94 -5.90 8.93
C VAL A 80 16.98 -7.10 9.86
N MET A 81 16.96 -6.88 11.18
CA MET A 81 16.91 -7.98 12.14
C MET A 81 15.61 -8.79 12.00
N TYR A 82 14.48 -8.11 11.80
CA TYR A 82 13.20 -8.76 11.55
C TYR A 82 13.24 -9.61 10.28
N GLY A 83 13.74 -9.08 9.15
CA GLY A 83 13.83 -9.83 7.90
C GLY A 83 14.76 -11.05 7.96
N ILE A 84 15.88 -10.95 8.67
CA ILE A 84 16.74 -12.12 8.92
C ILE A 84 15.97 -13.18 9.72
N LEU A 85 15.24 -12.78 10.75
CA LEU A 85 14.45 -13.70 11.57
C LEU A 85 13.27 -14.29 10.79
N ASP A 86 12.61 -13.49 9.95
CA ASP A 86 11.48 -13.91 9.11
C ASP A 86 11.93 -15.02 8.14
N GLU A 87 12.99 -14.77 7.35
CA GLU A 87 13.56 -15.75 6.43
C GLU A 87 14.04 -17.03 7.13
N TRP A 88 14.69 -16.88 8.30
CA TRP A 88 15.14 -18.02 9.07
C TRP A 88 13.97 -18.86 9.60
N LEU A 89 12.90 -18.22 10.08
CA LEU A 89 11.70 -18.90 10.57
C LEU A 89 10.88 -19.54 9.44
N GLN A 90 10.86 -18.93 8.25
CA GLN A 90 10.20 -19.50 7.07
C GLN A 90 10.78 -20.86 6.66
N ASN A 91 12.05 -21.15 6.98
CA ASN A 91 12.67 -22.45 6.74
C ASN A 91 11.98 -23.61 7.50
N TYR A 92 11.20 -23.32 8.55
CA TYR A 92 10.42 -24.32 9.29
C TYR A 92 9.00 -24.50 8.74
N VAL A 93 8.64 -23.80 7.67
CA VAL A 93 7.31 -23.83 7.06
C VAL A 93 7.35 -24.65 5.77
N ALA A 94 6.45 -25.63 5.66
CA ALA A 94 6.38 -26.50 4.48
C ALA A 94 6.11 -25.69 3.20
N GLY A 95 6.92 -25.92 2.17
CA GLY A 95 6.78 -25.26 0.87
C GLY A 95 7.40 -23.86 0.77
N ARG A 96 8.06 -23.39 1.82
CA ARG A 96 8.90 -22.18 1.81
C ARG A 96 10.37 -22.57 1.92
N SER A 97 11.24 -21.70 1.44
CA SER A 97 12.69 -21.85 1.54
C SER A 97 13.31 -20.53 1.97
N CYS A 98 14.30 -20.57 2.85
CA CYS A 98 15.11 -19.39 3.14
C CYS A 98 15.92 -19.01 1.88
N ASP A 99 15.65 -17.85 1.29
CA ASP A 99 16.37 -17.33 0.12
C ASP A 99 16.96 -15.96 0.44
N VAL A 100 18.28 -15.85 0.29
CA VAL A 100 18.99 -14.57 0.45
C VAL A 100 18.42 -13.50 -0.49
N ARG A 101 17.88 -13.90 -1.65
CA ARG A 101 17.26 -12.96 -2.59
C ARG A 101 15.98 -12.35 -2.04
N ASP A 102 15.22 -13.08 -1.24
CA ASP A 102 13.98 -12.57 -0.65
C ASP A 102 14.31 -11.59 0.49
N PHE A 103 15.33 -11.90 1.31
CA PHE A 103 15.92 -10.91 2.23
C PHE A 103 16.43 -9.64 1.52
N LEU A 104 17.07 -9.77 0.35
CA LEU A 104 17.51 -8.60 -0.41
C LEU A 104 16.32 -7.76 -0.91
N MET A 105 15.19 -8.38 -1.23
CA MET A 105 13.96 -7.68 -1.61
C MET A 105 13.32 -6.99 -0.40
N ASP A 106 13.36 -7.62 0.77
CA ASP A 106 12.94 -7.01 2.03
C ASP A 106 13.74 -5.75 2.33
N LEU A 107 15.07 -5.84 2.22
CA LEU A 107 15.97 -4.71 2.39
C LEU A 107 15.72 -3.62 1.35
N ALA A 108 15.50 -3.97 0.09
CA ALA A 108 15.18 -3.02 -0.97
C ALA A 108 13.85 -2.30 -0.71
N GLY A 109 12.83 -3.01 -0.25
CA GLY A 109 11.54 -2.44 0.16
C GLY A 109 11.72 -1.47 1.33
N ALA A 110 12.52 -1.87 2.33
CA ALA A 110 12.78 -1.05 3.50
C ALA A 110 13.53 0.25 3.19
N LEU A 111 14.59 0.16 2.40
CA LEU A 111 15.33 1.32 1.93
C LEU A 111 14.43 2.26 1.11
N THR A 112 13.62 1.70 0.21
CA THR A 112 12.67 2.49 -0.59
C THR A 112 11.67 3.23 0.30
N GLY A 113 11.13 2.58 1.33
CA GLY A 113 10.21 3.22 2.28
C GLY A 113 10.84 4.39 3.04
N LEU A 114 12.09 4.25 3.50
CA LEU A 114 12.83 5.33 4.16
C LEU A 114 13.22 6.46 3.19
N ILE A 115 13.67 6.13 1.99
CA ILE A 115 14.01 7.10 0.94
C ILE A 115 12.77 7.93 0.59
N LEU A 116 11.63 7.28 0.35
CA LEU A 116 10.38 7.97 0.07
C LEU A 116 9.99 8.92 1.21
N SER A 117 10.11 8.44 2.45
CA SER A 117 9.85 9.22 3.67
C SER A 117 10.89 10.32 3.93
N SER A 118 12.01 10.35 3.20
CA SER A 118 13.00 11.44 3.26
C SER A 118 12.60 12.63 2.41
N PHE A 119 11.91 12.38 1.29
CA PHE A 119 11.45 13.42 0.37
C PHE A 119 10.03 13.89 0.69
N LEU A 120 9.18 13.01 1.20
CA LEU A 120 7.76 13.24 1.37
C LEU A 120 7.33 13.16 2.84
N THR A 121 6.26 13.89 3.18
CA THR A 121 5.58 13.79 4.47
C THR A 121 4.57 12.63 4.47
N PHE A 122 3.81 12.44 5.54
CA PHE A 122 2.99 11.23 5.73
C PHE A 122 1.99 10.97 4.60
N TRP A 123 1.22 11.99 4.20
CA TRP A 123 0.16 11.82 3.20
C TRP A 123 0.69 11.50 1.78
N PRO A 124 1.66 12.26 1.23
CA PRO A 124 2.16 11.98 -0.12
C PRO A 124 2.98 10.70 -0.17
N ALA A 125 3.74 10.37 0.89
CA ALA A 125 4.44 9.09 0.99
C ALA A 125 3.45 7.93 1.04
N GLY A 126 2.42 8.02 1.90
CA GLY A 126 1.37 7.00 2.00
C GLY A 126 0.62 6.79 0.69
N LEU A 127 0.31 7.88 -0.04
CA LEU A 127 -0.32 7.80 -1.36
C LEU A 127 0.55 7.00 -2.35
N LEU A 128 1.85 7.28 -2.41
CA LEU A 128 2.75 6.56 -3.31
C LEU A 128 2.98 5.11 -2.88
N VAL A 129 3.07 4.82 -1.58
CA VAL A 129 3.13 3.44 -1.07
C VAL A 129 1.87 2.66 -1.48
N ALA A 130 0.69 3.24 -1.27
CA ALA A 130 -0.58 2.63 -1.66
C ALA A 130 -0.67 2.44 -3.19
N ALA A 131 -0.27 3.42 -3.98
CA ALA A 131 -0.24 3.33 -5.44
C ALA A 131 0.71 2.21 -5.92
N THR A 132 1.93 2.15 -5.37
CA THR A 132 2.90 1.09 -5.70
C THR A 132 2.38 -0.30 -5.32
N PHE A 133 1.72 -0.43 -4.17
CA PHE A 133 1.09 -1.68 -3.76
C PHE A 133 -0.04 -2.10 -4.70
N ILE A 134 -0.96 -1.18 -5.03
CA ILE A 134 -2.07 -1.46 -5.95
C ILE A 134 -1.55 -1.87 -7.32
N PHE A 135 -0.61 -1.10 -7.86
CA PHE A 135 0.00 -1.39 -9.16
C PHE A 135 0.71 -2.74 -9.13
N GLY A 136 1.50 -3.00 -8.09
CA GLY A 136 2.25 -4.24 -7.91
C GLY A 136 1.34 -5.46 -7.85
N ILE A 137 0.36 -5.49 -6.95
CA ILE A 137 -0.57 -6.61 -6.81
C ILE A 137 -1.40 -6.84 -8.08
N THR A 138 -1.80 -5.77 -8.77
CA THR A 138 -2.63 -5.87 -9.98
C THR A 138 -1.84 -6.33 -11.19
N ASN A 139 -0.58 -5.89 -11.33
CA ASN A 139 0.20 -6.10 -12.55
C ASN A 139 1.28 -7.18 -12.45
N VAL A 140 1.78 -7.52 -11.26
CA VAL A 140 2.87 -8.51 -11.09
C VAL A 140 2.38 -9.96 -11.05
N THR A 141 1.16 -10.22 -10.59
CA THR A 141 0.49 -11.53 -10.67
C THR A 141 0.37 -11.97 -12.13
N ARG A 142 0.69 -13.20 -12.54
CA ARG A 142 0.43 -13.59 -13.94
C ARG A 142 -1.02 -13.97 -14.17
N ALA A 143 -1.66 -14.60 -13.18
CA ALA A 143 -3.06 -14.99 -13.29
C ALA A 143 -4.02 -13.83 -13.00
N ASN A 144 -5.22 -13.95 -13.54
CA ASN A 144 -6.35 -13.10 -13.17
C ASN A 144 -6.85 -13.53 -11.79
N LEU A 145 -6.54 -12.73 -10.76
CA LEU A 145 -7.04 -12.96 -9.38
C LEU A 145 -8.57 -13.03 -9.31
N ALA A 146 -9.28 -12.42 -10.26
CA ALA A 146 -10.73 -12.48 -10.37
C ALA A 146 -11.25 -13.91 -10.57
N ASP A 147 -10.50 -14.74 -11.30
CA ASP A 147 -10.90 -16.11 -11.64
C ASP A 147 -10.60 -17.07 -10.48
N LEU A 148 -9.50 -16.83 -9.77
CA LEU A 148 -9.05 -17.68 -8.66
C LEU A 148 -9.74 -17.33 -7.33
N LEU A 149 -9.90 -16.03 -7.02
CA LEU A 149 -10.39 -15.53 -5.75
C LEU A 149 -11.33 -14.33 -5.95
N PRO A 150 -12.53 -14.53 -6.52
CA PRO A 150 -13.42 -13.43 -6.93
C PRO A 150 -13.80 -12.50 -5.77
N VAL A 151 -14.11 -13.05 -4.60
CA VAL A 151 -14.47 -12.26 -3.41
C VAL A 151 -13.29 -11.44 -2.93
N THR A 152 -12.10 -12.03 -2.81
CA THR A 152 -10.88 -11.32 -2.39
C THR A 152 -10.53 -10.21 -3.36
N ASN A 153 -10.66 -10.46 -4.67
CA ASN A 153 -10.39 -9.48 -5.70
C ASN A 153 -11.35 -8.27 -5.64
N VAL A 154 -12.65 -8.52 -5.42
CA VAL A 154 -13.66 -7.46 -5.21
C VAL A 154 -13.34 -6.63 -3.98
N VAL A 155 -13.06 -7.28 -2.84
CA VAL A 155 -12.74 -6.61 -1.58
C VAL A 155 -11.45 -5.79 -1.71
N PHE A 156 -10.45 -6.33 -2.40
CA PHE A 156 -9.19 -5.62 -2.68
C PHE A 156 -9.44 -4.34 -3.49
N HIS A 157 -10.12 -4.41 -4.64
CA HIS A 157 -10.40 -3.23 -5.46
C HIS A 157 -11.23 -2.19 -4.71
N LEU A 158 -12.23 -2.62 -3.94
CA LEU A 158 -13.07 -1.73 -3.13
C LEU A 158 -12.23 -0.98 -2.08
N LEU A 159 -11.50 -1.71 -1.23
CA LEU A 159 -10.73 -1.11 -0.14
C LEU A 159 -9.54 -0.31 -0.64
N ALA A 160 -8.81 -0.82 -1.63
CA ALA A 160 -7.59 -0.20 -2.09
C ALA A 160 -7.86 1.15 -2.76
N TYR A 161 -8.88 1.23 -3.63
CA TYR A 161 -9.26 2.50 -4.26
C TYR A 161 -9.97 3.45 -3.29
N ALA A 162 -10.66 2.95 -2.26
CA ALA A 162 -11.17 3.79 -1.18
C ALA A 162 -10.01 4.45 -0.40
N ILE A 163 -9.02 3.67 0.03
CA ILE A 163 -7.84 4.17 0.75
C ILE A 163 -7.04 5.14 -0.12
N LEU A 164 -6.77 4.78 -1.38
CA LEU A 164 -6.07 5.65 -2.33
C LEU A 164 -6.79 7.00 -2.49
N THR A 165 -8.13 6.98 -2.61
CA THR A 165 -8.94 8.20 -2.71
C THR A 165 -8.85 9.05 -1.46
N VAL A 166 -8.90 8.46 -0.26
CA VAL A 166 -8.73 9.21 0.99
C VAL A 166 -7.35 9.86 1.02
N LEU A 167 -6.28 9.11 0.72
CA LEU A 167 -4.91 9.63 0.70
C LEU A 167 -4.74 10.77 -0.33
N TRP A 168 -5.34 10.60 -1.52
CA TRP A 168 -5.37 11.63 -2.56
C TRP A 168 -6.04 12.91 -2.07
N ILE A 169 -7.23 12.80 -1.47
CA ILE A 169 -7.97 13.96 -0.94
C ILE A 169 -7.15 14.69 0.13
N GLN A 170 -6.46 13.96 1.01
CA GLN A 170 -5.59 14.58 2.02
C GLN A 170 -4.39 15.29 1.38
N CYS A 171 -3.80 14.73 0.31
CA CYS A 171 -2.75 15.41 -0.46
C CYS A 171 -3.27 16.68 -1.17
N VAL A 172 -4.45 16.61 -1.80
CA VAL A 172 -5.10 17.78 -2.43
C VAL A 172 -5.35 18.88 -1.40
N HIS A 173 -5.81 18.52 -0.20
CA HIS A 173 -6.01 19.48 0.87
C HIS A 173 -4.71 20.13 1.31
N PHE A 174 -3.64 19.34 1.42
CA PHE A 174 -2.31 19.80 1.82
C PHE A 174 -1.64 20.71 0.78
N PHE A 175 -1.73 20.39 -0.52
CA PHE A 175 -0.99 21.11 -1.57
C PHE A 175 -1.78 22.21 -2.28
N LEU A 176 -3.08 22.00 -2.53
CA LEU A 176 -3.84 22.87 -3.45
C LEU A 176 -4.83 23.80 -2.73
N ALA A 177 -4.97 23.66 -1.40
CA ALA A 177 -5.85 24.48 -0.55
C ALA A 177 -7.29 24.66 -1.07
N VAL A 178 -7.74 23.83 -2.02
CA VAL A 178 -9.10 23.84 -2.55
C VAL A 178 -9.99 23.14 -1.54
N LYS A 179 -11.05 23.82 -1.12
CA LYS A 179 -12.02 23.29 -0.17
C LYS A 179 -13.29 22.83 -0.91
N ALA A 180 -13.82 21.68 -0.51
CA ALA A 180 -15.21 21.33 -0.76
C ALA A 180 -16.12 22.42 -0.15
N PRO A 181 -17.32 22.69 -0.70
CA PRO A 181 -17.98 21.98 -1.80
C PRO A 181 -17.90 22.70 -3.17
N LYS A 182 -16.74 23.20 -3.60
CA LYS A 182 -16.59 23.79 -4.95
C LYS A 182 -16.52 22.72 -6.04
N ALA A 183 -17.13 22.95 -7.21
CA ALA A 183 -17.07 22.03 -8.36
C ALA A 183 -15.61 21.68 -8.77
N LYS A 184 -14.69 22.65 -8.70
CA LYS A 184 -13.26 22.43 -8.94
C LYS A 184 -12.65 21.39 -7.99
N TRP A 185 -13.08 21.34 -6.73
CA TRP A 185 -12.62 20.34 -5.77
C TRP A 185 -13.13 18.96 -6.13
N LEU A 186 -14.41 18.84 -6.52
CA LEU A 186 -15.03 17.56 -6.90
C LEU A 186 -14.31 16.93 -8.10
N ILE A 187 -14.07 17.73 -9.15
CA ILE A 187 -13.34 17.29 -10.35
C ILE A 187 -11.95 16.78 -9.95
N LEU A 188 -11.23 17.55 -9.14
CA LEU A 188 -9.87 17.19 -8.73
C LEU A 188 -9.84 15.95 -7.82
N ALA A 189 -10.82 15.80 -6.92
CA ALA A 189 -10.93 14.66 -6.03
C ALA A 189 -11.20 13.34 -6.77
N LEU A 190 -11.98 13.39 -7.87
CA LEU A 190 -12.22 12.24 -8.74
C LEU A 190 -11.07 11.97 -9.71
N ALA A 191 -10.46 13.03 -10.27
CA ALA A 191 -9.51 12.92 -11.38
C ALA A 191 -8.25 12.10 -11.02
N GLY A 192 -7.67 12.30 -9.84
CA GLY A 192 -6.45 11.60 -9.44
C GLY A 192 -6.64 10.08 -9.34
N PRO A 193 -7.54 9.58 -8.47
CA PRO A 193 -7.76 8.15 -8.31
C PRO A 193 -8.29 7.48 -9.59
N THR A 194 -9.15 8.16 -10.35
CA THR A 194 -9.67 7.64 -11.62
C THR A 194 -8.58 7.57 -12.69
N GLY A 195 -7.74 8.61 -12.79
CA GLY A 195 -6.59 8.60 -13.69
C GLY A 195 -5.61 7.47 -13.35
N PHE A 196 -5.36 7.24 -12.06
CA PHE A 196 -4.54 6.11 -11.61
C PHE A 196 -5.16 4.76 -11.98
N LEU A 197 -6.47 4.57 -11.77
CA LEU A 197 -7.19 3.36 -12.18
C LEU A 197 -7.02 3.08 -13.68
N ILE A 198 -7.18 4.11 -14.52
CA ILE A 198 -7.00 4.00 -15.97
C ILE A 198 -5.57 3.57 -16.30
N ILE A 199 -4.56 4.19 -15.67
CA ILE A 199 -3.15 3.84 -15.90
C ILE A 199 -2.88 2.38 -15.52
N VAL A 200 -3.34 1.94 -14.34
CA VAL A 200 -3.16 0.56 -13.87
C VAL A 200 -3.76 -0.43 -14.87
N LYS A 201 -5.00 -0.20 -15.31
CA LYS A 201 -5.70 -1.11 -16.23
C LYS A 201 -5.13 -1.04 -17.66
N LEU A 202 -4.71 0.13 -18.13
CA LEU A 202 -4.03 0.25 -19.42
C LEU A 202 -2.72 -0.55 -19.42
N PHE A 203 -1.95 -0.49 -18.33
CA PHE A 203 -0.75 -1.31 -18.18
C PHE A 203 -1.09 -2.80 -18.19
N SER A 204 -2.14 -3.22 -17.46
CA SER A 204 -2.61 -4.62 -17.48
C SER A 204 -2.91 -5.09 -18.92
N ALA A 205 -3.62 -4.27 -19.70
CA ALA A 205 -3.93 -4.57 -21.09
C ALA A 205 -2.67 -4.68 -21.97
N ILE A 206 -1.68 -3.80 -21.79
CA ILE A 206 -0.40 -3.86 -22.52
C ILE A 206 0.36 -5.14 -22.17
N THR A 207 0.29 -5.60 -20.92
CA THR A 207 0.89 -6.87 -20.49
C THR A 207 0.08 -8.11 -20.89
N GLY A 208 -1.01 -7.95 -21.66
CA GLY A 208 -1.83 -9.05 -22.17
C GLY A 208 -2.81 -9.64 -21.16
N LYS A 209 -3.13 -8.93 -20.07
CA LYS A 209 -4.16 -9.33 -19.11
C LYS A 209 -5.54 -8.84 -19.54
N ASP A 210 -6.55 -9.62 -19.19
CA ASP A 210 -7.94 -9.27 -19.48
C ASP A 210 -8.39 -8.06 -18.66
N LEU A 211 -9.10 -7.16 -19.33
CA LEU A 211 -9.75 -6.01 -18.71
C LEU A 211 -11.07 -6.45 -18.08
N ALA A 212 -11.00 -6.99 -16.86
CA ALA A 212 -12.19 -7.30 -16.08
C ALA A 212 -12.99 -6.01 -15.80
N LEU A 213 -14.11 -5.84 -16.49
CA LEU A 213 -14.98 -4.66 -16.37
C LEU A 213 -15.53 -4.51 -14.95
N SER A 214 -15.79 -5.64 -14.28
CA SER A 214 -16.21 -5.70 -12.87
C SER A 214 -15.25 -4.96 -11.96
N ASP A 215 -13.94 -5.17 -12.10
CA ASP A 215 -12.91 -4.50 -11.29
C ASP A 215 -12.94 -2.98 -11.45
N ILE A 216 -13.14 -2.52 -12.70
CA ILE A 216 -13.20 -1.09 -13.02
C ILE A 216 -14.43 -0.47 -12.37
N ILE A 217 -15.59 -1.14 -12.47
CA ILE A 217 -16.85 -0.68 -11.88
C ILE A 217 -16.72 -0.61 -10.35
N ILE A 218 -16.15 -1.64 -9.71
CA ILE A 218 -15.98 -1.69 -8.26
C ILE A 218 -15.01 -0.60 -7.79
N ALA A 219 -13.87 -0.47 -8.44
CA ALA A 219 -12.88 0.57 -8.12
C ALA A 219 -13.47 1.98 -8.29
N PHE A 220 -14.18 2.23 -9.39
CA PHE A 220 -14.82 3.52 -9.63
C PHE A 220 -15.94 3.80 -8.62
N GLY A 221 -16.74 2.79 -8.28
CA GLY A 221 -17.76 2.88 -7.23
C GLY A 221 -17.15 3.26 -5.88
N ALA A 222 -16.00 2.67 -5.52
CA ALA A 222 -15.25 3.01 -4.31
C ALA A 222 -14.79 4.47 -4.30
N ILE A 223 -14.19 4.92 -5.42
CA ILE A 223 -13.73 6.31 -5.60
C ILE A 223 -14.91 7.27 -5.41
N ALA A 224 -16.01 7.04 -6.14
CA ALA A 224 -17.19 7.90 -6.11
C ALA A 224 -17.80 7.95 -4.69
N ALA A 225 -17.94 6.82 -4.01
CA ALA A 225 -18.49 6.75 -2.67
C ALA A 225 -17.67 7.58 -1.66
N VAL A 226 -16.33 7.47 -1.69
CA VAL A 226 -15.46 8.26 -0.80
C VAL A 226 -15.55 9.75 -1.13
N VAL A 227 -15.49 10.13 -2.40
CA VAL A 227 -15.57 11.54 -2.80
C VAL A 227 -16.92 12.16 -2.39
N ILE A 228 -18.03 11.47 -2.64
CA ILE A 228 -19.38 11.91 -2.24
C ILE A 228 -19.47 12.06 -0.73
N GLY A 229 -18.98 11.08 0.03
CA GLY A 229 -18.98 11.13 1.49
C GLY A 229 -18.23 12.35 2.04
N PHE A 230 -17.06 12.68 1.48
CA PHE A 230 -16.32 13.89 1.86
C PHE A 230 -17.03 15.18 1.43
N TYR A 231 -17.63 15.18 0.24
CA TYR A 231 -18.36 16.33 -0.29
C TYR A 231 -19.56 16.68 0.62
N VAL A 232 -20.41 15.69 0.93
CA VAL A 232 -21.61 15.85 1.76
C VAL A 232 -21.24 16.27 3.19
N ARG A 233 -20.24 15.64 3.81
CA ARG A 233 -19.80 15.99 5.16
C ARG A 233 -19.31 17.45 5.26
N ARG A 234 -18.70 17.97 4.19
CA ARG A 234 -18.18 19.35 4.14
C ARG A 234 -19.21 20.38 3.70
N SER A 235 -20.33 19.98 3.11
CA SER A 235 -21.44 20.90 2.78
C SER A 235 -22.39 21.12 3.96
N VAL A 236 -22.37 20.24 4.97
CA VAL A 236 -23.23 20.31 6.15
C VAL A 236 -22.57 21.02 7.35
N CYS A 237 -21.24 21.17 7.34
CA CYS A 237 -20.46 21.91 8.35
C CYS A 237 -20.01 23.28 7.82
#